data_AF-A0A9E2F1J6-F1
#
_entry.id   AF-A0A9E2F1J6-F1
#
_cell.length_a   1.000
_cell.length_b   1.000
_cell.length_c   1.000
_cell.angle_alpha   90.00
_cell.angle_beta   90.00
_cell.angle_gamma   90.00
#
_symmetry.space_group_name_H-M   'P 1'
#
loop_
_entity.id
_entity.type
_entity.pdbx_description
1 polymer ?
#
loop_
_entity_poly.entity_id
_entity_poly.type
_entity_poly.pdbx_seq_one_letter_code
_entity_poly.pdbx_strand_id
1 'polypeptide(L)' 'DNPVLIELAADIGLDVERFAQSLESDGLQQRLLNEIQSTRAMGIDSFPSLAVDRDGELRHIGLNYTDPDAMLSEIEAA' A
#
# COMPACT_ATOMS: atom_id res chain seq x y z
N ASP A 1 10.05 -2.96 14.79
CA ASP A 1 10.46 -1.82 15.64
C ASP A 1 11.10 -0.74 14.80
N ASN A 2 10.99 0.52 15.25
CA ASN A 2 11.57 1.68 14.55
C ASN A 2 13.06 1.53 14.22
N PRO A 3 13.94 0.98 15.10
CA PRO A 3 15.36 0.80 14.77
C PRO A 3 15.60 -0.05 13.52
N VAL A 4 14.83 -1.14 13.36
CA VAL A 4 14.94 -2.02 12.18
C VAL A 4 14.52 -1.29 10.91
N LEU A 5 13.46 -0.47 10.98
CA LEU A 5 13.01 0.32 9.83
C LEU A 5 14.03 1.39 9.42
N ILE A 6 14.70 2.02 10.40
CA ILE A 6 15.74 3.02 10.18
C ILE A 6 16.99 2.39 9.56
N GLU A 7 17.39 1.20 10.01
CA GLU A 7 18.48 0.42 9.42
C GLU A 7 18.19 0.08 7.95
N LEU A 8 17.00 -0.46 7.67
CA LEU A 8 16.57 -0.77 6.30
C LEU A 8 16.51 0.47 5.40
N ALA A 9 16.10 1.61 5.94
CA ALA A 9 16.09 2.88 5.21
C ALA A 9 17.52 3.28 4.79
N ALA A 10 18.51 3.07 5.66
CA ALA A 10 19.92 3.30 5.33
C ALA A 10 20.41 2.35 4.22
N ASP A 11 20.05 1.06 4.30
CA ASP A 11 20.47 0.04 3.33
C ASP A 11 19.97 0.33 1.90
N ILE A 12 18.79 0.93 1.77
CA ILE A 12 18.23 1.33 0.46
C ILE A 12 18.60 2.76 0.04
N GLY A 13 19.47 3.44 0.80
CA GLY A 13 20.01 4.75 0.46
C GLY A 13 19.11 5.96 0.77
N LEU A 14 18.18 5.83 1.71
CA LEU A 14 17.39 6.97 2.19
C LEU A 14 18.18 7.84 3.17
N ASP A 15 17.73 9.09 3.30
CA ASP A 15 18.17 9.99 4.37
C ASP A 15 17.63 9.50 5.72
N VAL A 16 18.54 8.96 6.53
CA VAL A 16 18.23 8.31 7.82
C VAL A 16 17.63 9.30 8.82
N GLU A 17 18.16 10.51 8.91
CA GLU A 17 17.68 11.51 9.87
C GLU A 17 16.26 11.96 9.49
N ARG A 18 16.04 12.25 8.20
CA ARG A 18 14.73 12.62 7.69
C ARG A 18 13.71 11.48 7.82
N PHE A 19 14.13 10.24 7.57
CA PHE A 19 13.27 9.06 7.70
C PHE A 19 12.85 8.87 9.16
N ALA A 20 13.79 8.89 10.10
CA ALA A 20 13.51 8.74 11.53
C ALA A 20 12.54 9.81 12.05
N GLN A 21 12.76 11.08 11.68
CA GLN A 21 11.86 12.18 12.03
C GLN A 21 10.46 12.01 11.45
N SER A 22 10.36 11.52 10.21
CA SER A 22 9.07 11.27 9.55
C SER A 22 8.33 10.12 10.22
N LEU A 23 9.04 9.04 10.57
CA LEU A 23 8.51 7.82 11.16
C LEU A 23 7.80 8.08 12.50
N GLU A 24 8.29 9.05 13.27
CA GLU A 24 7.74 9.42 14.58
C GLU A 24 6.74 10.59 14.52
N SER A 25 6.46 11.13 13.33
CA SER A 25 5.58 12.28 13.19
C SER A 25 4.10 11.90 13.38
N ASP A 26 3.38 12.68 14.19
CA ASP A 26 1.93 12.52 14.36
C ASP A 26 1.17 12.60 13.03
N GLY A 27 1.65 13.47 12.12
CA GLY A 27 1.07 13.60 10.78
C GLY A 27 1.19 12.34 9.94
N LEU A 28 2.29 11.57 10.08
CA LEU A 28 2.41 10.27 9.41
C LEU A 28 1.46 9.24 10.04
N GLN A 29 1.38 9.19 11.37
CA GLN A 29 0.47 8.28 12.06
C GLN A 29 -1.00 8.52 11.67
N GLN A 30 -1.42 9.79 11.58
CA GLN A 30 -2.76 10.14 11.14
C GLN A 30 -3.03 9.71 9.69
N ARG A 31 -2.06 9.91 8.78
CA ARG A 31 -2.18 9.44 7.39
C ARG A 31 -2.33 7.92 7.32
N LEU A 32 -1.51 7.17 8.06
CA LEU A 32 -1.60 5.71 8.11
C LEU A 32 -2.98 5.23 8.58
N LEU A 33 -3.52 5.83 9.65
CA LEU A 33 -4.84 5.46 10.17
C LEU A 33 -5.96 5.78 9.17
N ASN A 34 -5.87 6.92 8.47
CA ASN A 34 -6.83 7.30 7.43
C ASN A 34 -6.77 6.35 6.24
N GLU A 35 -5.58 5.94 5.80
CA GLU A 35 -5.40 4.96 4.72
C GLU A 35 -6.01 3.60 5.10
N ILE A 36 -5.72 3.10 6.30
CA ILE A 36 -6.32 1.84 6.82
C ILE A 36 -7.86 1.93 6.84
N GLN A 37 -8.41 3.05 7.29
CA GLN A 37 -9.86 3.25 7.33
C GLN A 37 -10.45 3.29 5.92
N SER A 38 -9.81 4.00 5.00
CA SER A 38 -10.23 4.11 3.60
C SER A 38 -10.26 2.75 2.91
N THR A 39 -9.19 1.95 3.05
CA THR A 39 -9.09 0.60 2.48
C THR A 39 -10.21 -0.32 2.99
N ARG A 40 -10.52 -0.26 4.29
CA ARG A 40 -11.63 -1.03 4.87
C ARG A 40 -13.00 -0.55 4.36
N ALA A 41 -13.20 0.75 4.18
CA ALA A 41 -14.43 1.31 3.63
C ALA A 41 -14.65 0.89 2.17
N MET A 42 -13.57 0.63 1.43
CA MET A 42 -13.58 0.08 0.07
C MET A 42 -13.86 -1.44 0.02
N GLY A 43 -14.07 -2.12 1.16
CA GLY A 43 -14.31 -3.56 1.18
C GLY A 43 -13.07 -4.42 0.95
N ILE A 44 -11.87 -3.83 1.04
CA ILE A 44 -10.60 -4.54 0.92
C ILE A 44 -10.17 -4.99 2.33
N ASP A 45 -10.42 -6.26 2.64
CA ASP A 45 -10.28 -6.84 3.99
C ASP A 45 -9.23 -7.96 4.11
N SER A 46 -8.53 -8.26 3.01
CA SER A 46 -7.49 -9.29 2.94
C SER A 46 -6.24 -8.79 2.20
N PHE A 47 -5.11 -9.44 2.44
CA PHE A 47 -3.83 -9.07 1.83
C PHE A 47 -3.10 -10.30 1.25
N PRO A 48 -2.40 -10.15 0.11
CA PRO A 48 -2.48 -9.01 -0.79
C PRO A 48 -3.85 -8.95 -1.49
N SER A 49 -4.17 -7.79 -2.04
CA SER A 49 -5.42 -7.53 -2.76
C SER A 49 -5.15 -6.43 -3.80
N LEU A 50 -5.88 -6.50 -4.90
CA LEU A 50 -5.73 -5.58 -6.03
C LEU A 50 -7.11 -5.17 -6.52
N ALA A 51 -7.28 -3.89 -6.79
CA ALA A 51 -8.50 -3.32 -7.35
C ALA A 51 -8.18 -2.13 -8.24
N VAL A 52 -9.04 -1.87 -9.22
CA VAL A 52 -8.99 -0.71 -10.10
C VAL A 52 -10.15 0.21 -9.75
N ASP A 53 -9.87 1.49 -9.55
CA ASP A 53 -10.89 2.55 -9.45
C ASP A 53 -10.98 3.26 -10.81
N ARG A 54 -12.15 3.19 -11.45
CA ARG A 54 -12.49 4.02 -12.63
C ARG A 54 -13.76 4.80 -12.33
N ASP A 55 -13.65 6.12 -12.36
CA ASP A 55 -14.77 7.06 -12.14
C ASP A 55 -15.55 6.81 -10.83
N GLY A 56 -14.87 6.31 -9.78
CA GLY A 56 -15.47 6.00 -8.48
C GLY A 56 -16.10 4.61 -8.39
N GLU A 57 -16.00 3.79 -9.43
CA GLU A 57 -16.35 2.38 -9.40
C GLU A 57 -15.10 1.53 -9.12
N LEU A 58 -15.11 0.84 -7.99
CA LEU A 58 -14.04 -0.05 -7.60
C LEU A 58 -14.30 -1.47 -8.11
N ARG A 59 -13.41 -1.98 -8.97
CA ARG A 59 -13.43 -3.38 -9.42
C ARG A 59 -12.26 -4.16 -8.83
N HIS A 60 -12.57 -5.24 -8.11
CA HIS A 60 -11.56 -6.15 -7.59
C HIS A 60 -10.93 -6.99 -8.72
N ILE A 61 -9.63 -7.21 -8.62
CA ILE A 61 -8.83 -8.04 -9.53
C ILE A 61 -8.47 -9.35 -8.83
N GLY A 62 -8.73 -10.47 -9.48
CA GLY A 62 -8.36 -11.79 -9.01
C GLY A 62 -6.83 -11.94 -8.98
N LEU A 63 -6.27 -12.29 -7.82
CA LEU A 63 -4.81 -12.49 -7.72
C LEU A 63 -4.37 -13.81 -8.32
N ASN A 64 -3.35 -13.74 -9.17
CA ASN A 64 -2.63 -14.89 -9.70
C ASN A 64 -1.13 -14.72 -9.48
N TYR A 65 -0.56 -15.52 -8.59
CA TYR A 65 0.85 -15.39 -8.18
C TYR A 65 1.84 -15.99 -9.17
N THR A 66 1.37 -16.76 -10.15
CA THR A 66 2.21 -17.51 -11.09
C THR A 66 2.06 -17.02 -12.53
N ASP A 67 0.99 -16.30 -12.82
CA ASP A 67 0.66 -15.81 -14.16
C ASP A 67 0.14 -14.37 -14.09
N PRO A 68 1.00 -13.39 -14.43
CA PRO A 68 0.60 -11.99 -14.43
C PRO A 68 -0.39 -11.63 -15.55
N ASP A 69 -0.45 -12.41 -16.64
CA ASP A 69 -1.29 -12.08 -17.81
C ASP A 69 -2.79 -12.19 -17.47
N ALA A 70 -3.15 -13.11 -16.57
CA ALA A 70 -4.50 -13.21 -16.02
C ALA A 70 -4.92 -11.92 -15.29
N MET A 71 -4.03 -11.36 -14.46
CA MET A 71 -4.29 -10.12 -13.72
C MET A 71 -4.33 -8.91 -14.67
N LEU A 72 -3.44 -8.85 -15.66
CA LEU A 72 -3.41 -7.78 -16.67
C LEU A 72 -4.71 -7.74 -17.48
N SER A 73 -5.21 -8.90 -17.91
CA SER A 73 -6.46 -9.01 -18.67
C SER A 73 -7.66 -8.44 -17.88
N GLU A 74 -7.72 -8.71 -16.58
CA GLU A 74 -8.77 -8.15 -15.71
C GLU A 74 -8.63 -6.64 -15.52
N ILE A 75 -7.41 -6.11 -15.36
CA ILE A 75 -7.15 -4.67 -15.25
C ILE A 75 -7.56 -3.93 -16.52
N GLU A 76 -7.25 -4.47 -17.69
CA GLU A 76 -7.64 -3.87 -18.97
C GLU A 76 -9.17 -3.84 -19.13
N ALA A 77 -9.85 -4.91 -18.69
CA ALA A 77 -11.31 -5.04 -18.75
C ALA A 77 -12.08 -4.28 -17.66
N ALA A 78 -11.39 -3.73 -16.65
CA ALA A 78 -11.96 -3.06 -15.47
C ALA A 78 -12.35 -1.62 -15.73
#